data_AF-A0A656JZJ0-F1
#
_entry.id   AF-A0A656JZJ0-F1
#
_cell.length_a   1.000
_cell.length_b   1.000
_cell.length_c   1.000
_cell.angle_alpha   90.00
_cell.angle_beta   90.00
_cell.angle_gamma   90.00
#
_symmetry.space_group_name_H-M   'P 1'
#
loop_
_entity.id
_entity.type
_entity.pdbx_description
1 polymer ?
#
loop_
_entity_poly.entity_id
_entity_poly.type
_entity_poly.pdbx_seq_one_letter_code
_entity_poly.pdbx_strand_id
1 'polypeptide(L)' 'MLKIWGRKNSSNVRKALWIAEEVGVPYETQDAGGAFGLVDEAAYRSKNP' A
#
# COMPACT_ATOMS: atom_id res chain seq x y z
N MET A 1 13.42 2.51 2.93
CA MET A 1 12.83 1.89 1.73
C MET A 1 11.32 2.07 1.80
N LEU A 2 10.71 2.68 0.79
CA LEU A 2 9.27 2.93 0.75
C LEU A 2 8.52 1.59 0.65
N LYS A 3 7.48 1.40 1.46
CA LYS A 3 6.58 0.24 1.39
C LYS A 3 5.17 0.71 1.13
N ILE A 4 4.56 0.26 0.04
CA ILE A 4 3.20 0.59 -0.34
C ILE A 4 2.30 -0.59 -0.02
N TRP A 5 1.42 -0.42 0.97
CA TRP A 5 0.51 -1.45 1.43
C TRP A 5 -0.86 -1.26 0.81
N GLY A 6 -1.32 -2.26 0.06
CA GLY A 6 -2.65 -2.30 -0.49
C GLY A 6 -2.71 -2.95 -1.86
N ARG A 7 -3.92 -3.31 -2.27
CA ARG A 7 -4.17 -3.99 -3.54
C ARG A 7 -3.77 -3.14 -4.74
N LYS A 8 -3.09 -3.74 -5.73
CA LYS A 8 -2.74 -3.09 -7.01
C LYS A 8 -3.95 -2.54 -7.78
N ASN A 9 -5.14 -3.12 -7.59
CA ASN A 9 -6.39 -2.66 -8.20
C ASN A 9 -7.19 -1.63 -7.35
N SER A 10 -6.65 -1.17 -6.22
CA SER A 10 -7.25 -0.08 -5.45
C SER A 10 -7.00 1.27 -6.12
N SER A 11 -8.04 2.10 -6.27
CA SER A 11 -7.94 3.44 -6.86
C SER A 11 -6.99 4.35 -6.07
N ASN A 12 -6.89 4.17 -4.75
CA ASN A 12 -5.98 4.95 -3.90
C ASN A 12 -4.54 4.44 -4.00
N VAL A 13 -4.35 3.12 -4.02
CA VAL A 13 -3.00 2.51 -4.11
C VAL A 13 -2.37 2.78 -5.46
N ARG A 14 -3.14 2.72 -6.56
CA ARG A 14 -2.66 3.03 -7.91
C ARG A 14 -2.02 4.42 -8.01
N LYS A 15 -2.53 5.41 -7.29
CA LYS A 15 -1.95 6.76 -7.26
C LYS A 15 -0.57 6.76 -6.62
N ALA A 16 -0.42 6.08 -5.48
CA ALA A 16 0.86 5.98 -4.79
C ALA A 16 1.90 5.21 -5.62
N LEU A 17 1.49 4.09 -6.24
CA LEU A 17 2.35 3.32 -7.15
C LEU A 17 2.78 4.17 -8.33
N TRP A 18 1.84 4.87 -8.99
CA TRP A 18 2.14 5.71 -10.14
C TRP A 18 3.13 6.82 -9.77
N ILE A 19 2.91 7.54 -8.68
CA ILE A 19 3.84 8.59 -8.25
C ILE A 19 5.23 8.01 -7.99
N ALA A 20 5.33 6.86 -7.32
CA ALA A 20 6.62 6.23 -7.02
C ALA A 20 7.41 5.87 -8.29
N GLU A 21 6.72 5.40 -9.33
CA GLU A 21 7.30 5.19 -10.66
C GLU A 21 7.74 6.52 -11.31
N GLU A 22 6.86 7.53 -11.35
CA GLU A 22 7.15 8.83 -11.98
C GLU A 22 8.37 9.53 -11.39
N VAL A 23 8.55 9.44 -10.06
CA VAL A 23 9.69 10.05 -9.39
C VAL A 23 10.91 9.12 -9.27
N GLY A 24 10.82 7.89 -9.79
CA GLY A 24 11.91 6.91 -9.77
C GLY A 24 12.35 6.48 -8.37
N VAL A 25 11.46 6.49 -7.39
CA VAL A 25 11.78 6.10 -6.00
C VAL A 25 11.64 4.59 -5.85
N PRO A 26 12.66 3.85 -5.38
CA PRO A 26 12.53 2.43 -5.12
C PRO A 26 11.50 2.13 -4.02
N TYR A 27 10.59 1.20 -4.30
CA TYR A 27 9.56 0.79 -3.36
C TYR A 27 9.31 -0.73 -3.41
N GLU A 28 8.78 -1.25 -2.31
CA GLU A 28 8.19 -2.59 -2.24
C GLU A 28 6.68 -2.50 -2.09
N THR A 29 5.97 -3.53 -2.54
CA THR A 29 4.52 -3.64 -2.40
C THR A 29 4.14 -4.79 -1.47
N GLN A 30 3.12 -4.56 -0.64
CA GLN A 30 2.51 -5.61 0.17
C GLN A 30 0.98 -5.57 -0.01
N ASP A 31 0.39 -6.71 -0.38
CA ASP A 31 -1.07 -6.80 -0.52
C ASP A 31 -1.74 -6.67 0.85
N ALA A 32 -2.74 -5.79 0.93
CA ALA A 32 -3.55 -5.55 2.12
C ALA A 32 -4.95 -5.05 1.73
N GLY A 33 -5.95 -5.45 2.51
CA GLY A 33 -7.36 -5.07 2.35
C GLY A 33 -8.13 -5.94 1.36
N GLY A 34 -9.46 -5.92 1.47
CA GLY A 34 -10.34 -6.81 0.69
C GLY A 34 -10.06 -8.27 1.03
N ALA A 35 -9.90 -9.12 0.01
CA ALA A 35 -9.62 -10.55 0.19
C ALA A 35 -8.30 -10.85 0.93
N PHE A 36 -7.38 -9.89 1.01
CA PHE A 36 -6.08 -10.06 1.66
C PHE A 36 -6.07 -9.73 3.16
N GLY A 37 -7.14 -9.16 3.72
CA GLY A 37 -7.21 -8.86 5.16
C GLY A 37 -6.15 -7.83 5.62
N LEU A 38 -5.53 -8.07 6.78
CA LEU A 38 -4.51 -7.25 7.45
C LEU A 38 -4.95 -5.87 7.95
N VAL A 39 -5.94 -5.24 7.31
CA VAL A 39 -6.29 -3.83 7.58
C VAL A 39 -6.86 -3.58 8.97
N ASP A 40 -7.47 -4.61 9.58
CA ASP A 40 -8.05 -4.56 10.92
C ASP A 40 -7.05 -4.95 12.02
N GLU A 41 -5.87 -5.47 11.65
CA GLU A 41 -4.86 -5.86 12.62
C GLU A 41 -4.26 -4.65 13.31
N ALA A 42 -3.97 -4.77 14.62
CA ALA A 42 -3.39 -3.69 15.41
C ALA A 42 -2.11 -3.11 14.78
N ALA A 43 -1.30 -3.96 14.14
CA ALA A 43 -0.10 -3.54 13.44
C ALA A 43 -0.40 -2.61 12.26
N TYR A 44 -1.42 -2.90 11.44
CA TYR A 44 -1.83 -2.05 10.33
C TYR A 44 -2.50 -0.77 10.82
N ARG A 45 -3.41 -0.88 11.80
CA ARG A 45 -4.13 0.26 12.41
C ARG A 45 -3.20 1.25 13.11
N SER A 46 -2.06 0.80 13.63
CA SER A 46 -1.02 1.69 14.17
C SER A 46 -0.39 2.61 13.11
N LYS A 47 -0.46 2.23 11.83
CA LYS A 47 0.08 3.00 10.68
C LYS A 47 -1.01 3.79 9.97
N ASN A 48 -2.22 3.22 9.91
CA ASN A 48 -3.37 3.77 9.21
C ASN A 48 -4.62 3.67 10.11
N PRO A 49 -4.80 4.63 11.04
CA PRO A 49 -5.93 4.68 11.98
C PRO A 49 -7.23 5.07 11.27
#